data_AF-A0A7S0S7U8-F1
#
_entry.id   AF-A0A7S0S7U8-F1
#
_cell.length_a   1.000
_cell.length_b   1.000
_cell.length_c   1.000
_cell.angle_alpha   90.00
_cell.angle_beta   90.00
_cell.angle_gamma   90.00
#
_symmetry.space_group_name_H-M   'P 1'
#
loop_
_entity.id
_entity.type
_entity.pdbx_description
1 polymer ?
#
loop_
_entity_poly.entity_id
_entity_poly.type
_entity_poly.pdbx_seq_one_letter_code
_entity_poly.pdbx_strand_id
1 'polypeptide(L)'
;MAERQRASADKQRKEQMAWGPPLTVKGVCGNDIRSFIVPSMISHKDLMTSLQRKFPDTPAFTVRYTAEDGVLKPLNRRADFILATAAAALSADKTKRTLHGIPSVKLIITELNQVDTPKVVEEDAAPAGTATPLPPNEVVEIDEWILDFAALFREHLGIDAEAHLDLHAEGLELCNEALEPPIAMSAADDMLKTASDKFQEAAALALFNWGNVHMCAARKTMDGGRDPPLEEGGPPGAAIATAAKFDEVVARLDQAKGRYEAALGVKPDFHDASIALAQRRYERARLLCAAAGLSGDGNSPAEGHDGAARAKEAEAEFQAACGDFLVVLNQLPEEPPKAAKAEEAPAIAAIAAAPATATPPITALAVQAGEAGEAGQKAGEADAEVPAEEPSMRAQVLVMWGNTLFEHSQMSARLSKAWRPLLDTAIAKFRDAGCAQADIDQALKVHRGVRAANEAESKK
;
A
#
# COMPACT_ATOMS: atom_id res chain seq x y z
N MET A 1 -20.44 -22.98 -6.39
CA MET A 1 -19.74 -23.29 -5.12
C MET A 1 -18.29 -22.82 -5.13
N ALA A 2 -17.54 -23.04 -6.22
CA ALA A 2 -16.16 -22.54 -6.39
C ALA A 2 -16.00 -21.01 -6.27
N GLU A 3 -16.94 -20.19 -6.78
CA GLU A 3 -16.89 -18.72 -6.64
C GLU A 3 -17.07 -18.22 -5.20
N ARG A 4 -17.90 -18.91 -4.39
CA ARG A 4 -18.06 -18.58 -2.96
C ARG A 4 -16.82 -18.95 -2.15
N GLN A 5 -16.14 -20.02 -2.53
CA GLN A 5 -14.90 -20.46 -1.90
C GLN A 5 -13.71 -19.57 -2.28
N ARG A 6 -13.58 -19.15 -3.55
CA ARG A 6 -12.57 -18.18 -4.01
C ARG A 6 -12.75 -16.80 -3.36
N ALA A 7 -13.98 -16.30 -3.29
CA ALA A 7 -14.28 -15.04 -2.60
C ALA A 7 -14.00 -15.10 -1.09
N SER A 8 -14.22 -16.26 -0.44
CA SER A 8 -13.89 -16.48 0.97
C SER A 8 -12.37 -16.56 1.21
N ALA A 9 -11.62 -17.20 0.31
CA ALA A 9 -10.17 -17.33 0.40
C ALA A 9 -9.44 -16.00 0.10
N ASP A 10 -9.89 -15.24 -0.90
CA ASP A 10 -9.36 -13.90 -1.19
C ASP A 10 -9.68 -12.89 -0.06
N LYS A 11 -10.85 -13.04 0.57
CA LYS A 11 -11.22 -12.27 1.76
C LYS A 11 -10.35 -12.66 2.95
N GLN A 12 -10.13 -13.96 3.19
CA GLN A 12 -9.21 -14.45 4.23
C GLN A 12 -7.75 -14.04 4.00
N ARG A 13 -7.27 -14.03 2.75
CA ARG A 13 -5.90 -13.60 2.39
C ARG A 13 -5.71 -12.10 2.61
N LYS A 14 -6.70 -11.27 2.21
CA LYS A 14 -6.71 -9.83 2.50
C LYS A 14 -6.85 -9.53 3.98
N GLU A 15 -7.67 -10.30 4.70
CA GLU A 15 -7.80 -10.21 6.16
C GLU A 15 -6.48 -10.62 6.84
N GLN A 16 -5.81 -11.71 6.45
CA GLN A 16 -4.53 -12.13 7.01
C GLN A 16 -3.38 -11.12 6.78
N MET A 17 -3.25 -10.55 5.59
CA MET A 17 -2.26 -9.49 5.31
C MET A 17 -2.55 -8.21 6.11
N ALA A 18 -3.83 -7.87 6.36
CA ALA A 18 -4.22 -6.74 7.20
C ALA A 18 -4.07 -7.00 8.71
N TRP A 19 -3.82 -8.25 9.12
CA TRP A 19 -3.86 -8.72 10.50
C TRP A 19 -2.45 -8.81 11.13
N GLY A 20 -1.37 -8.83 10.34
CA GLY A 20 0.01 -8.85 10.86
C GLY A 20 0.35 -10.13 11.64
N PRO A 21 1.60 -10.32 12.12
CA PRO A 21 2.00 -11.56 12.78
C PRO A 21 1.13 -11.87 14.01
N PRO A 22 0.90 -13.16 14.31
CA PRO A 22 0.11 -13.56 15.47
C PRO A 22 0.82 -13.14 16.76
N LEU A 23 0.01 -12.78 17.76
CA LEU A 23 0.43 -12.37 19.09
C LEU A 23 -0.43 -13.10 20.11
N THR A 24 0.20 -13.68 21.12
CA THR A 24 -0.54 -14.26 22.25
C THR A 24 -0.89 -13.15 23.24
N VAL A 25 -2.18 -12.86 23.40
CA VAL A 25 -2.69 -11.99 24.48
C VAL A 25 -2.95 -12.84 25.73
N LYS A 26 -2.31 -12.47 26.84
CA LYS A 26 -2.55 -13.02 28.19
C LYS A 26 -3.38 -12.01 28.98
N GLY A 27 -4.70 -12.16 28.97
CA GLY A 27 -5.62 -11.36 29.78
C GLY A 27 -5.64 -11.85 31.22
N VAL A 28 -5.48 -10.94 32.18
CA VAL A 28 -5.48 -11.23 33.62
C VAL A 28 -6.60 -10.43 34.29
N CYS A 29 -7.65 -11.10 34.74
CA CYS A 29 -8.76 -10.53 35.50
C CYS A 29 -8.74 -11.11 36.92
N GLY A 30 -8.19 -10.37 37.90
CA GLY A 30 -8.01 -10.89 39.26
C GLY A 30 -7.13 -12.16 39.28
N ASN A 31 -7.74 -13.30 39.65
CA ASN A 31 -7.09 -14.62 39.65
C ASN A 31 -7.31 -15.43 38.35
N ASP A 32 -8.17 -14.94 37.45
CA ASP A 32 -8.47 -15.60 36.17
C ASP A 32 -7.49 -15.11 35.09
N ILE A 33 -6.77 -16.05 34.47
CA ILE A 33 -5.81 -15.78 33.39
C ILE A 33 -6.22 -16.57 32.16
N ARG A 34 -6.54 -15.86 31.09
CA ARG A 34 -6.92 -16.47 29.80
C ARG A 34 -6.01 -16.00 28.70
N SER A 35 -5.55 -16.95 27.88
CA SER A 35 -4.69 -16.68 26.74
C SER A 35 -5.44 -16.94 25.44
N PHE A 36 -5.21 -16.09 24.44
CA PHE A 36 -5.75 -16.26 23.09
C PHE A 36 -4.84 -15.56 22.09
N ILE A 37 -4.83 -16.07 20.86
CA ILE A 37 -4.03 -15.49 19.79
C ILE A 37 -4.88 -14.43 19.10
N VAL A 38 -4.29 -13.26 18.93
CA VAL A 38 -4.82 -12.19 18.09
C VAL A 38 -3.78 -11.79 17.07
N PRO A 39 -4.20 -11.16 15.98
CA PRO A 39 -3.25 -10.51 15.11
C PRO A 39 -2.64 -9.25 15.72
N SER A 40 -1.38 -8.97 15.44
CA SER A 40 -0.70 -7.75 15.91
C SER A 40 -1.33 -6.46 15.39
N MET A 41 -2.01 -6.52 14.24
CA MET A 41 -2.77 -5.42 13.64
C MET A 41 -4.27 -5.46 13.97
N ILE A 42 -4.69 -6.12 15.05
CA ILE A 42 -6.09 -6.10 15.50
C ILE A 42 -6.58 -4.68 15.80
N SER A 43 -7.85 -4.38 15.47
CA SER A 43 -8.48 -3.11 15.85
C SER A 43 -8.75 -3.08 17.36
N HIS A 44 -8.79 -1.88 17.96
CA HIS A 44 -9.14 -1.75 19.38
C HIS A 44 -10.52 -2.36 19.68
N LYS A 45 -11.50 -2.16 18.80
CA LYS A 45 -12.86 -2.70 18.94
C LYS A 45 -12.86 -4.23 18.95
N ASP A 46 -12.11 -4.86 18.06
CA ASP A 46 -12.07 -6.32 17.94
C ASP A 46 -11.28 -6.97 19.09
N LEU A 47 -10.22 -6.30 19.57
CA LEU A 47 -9.49 -6.72 20.77
C LEU A 47 -10.40 -6.70 21.99
N MET A 48 -11.15 -5.60 22.20
CA MET A 48 -12.10 -5.48 23.31
C MET A 48 -13.25 -6.50 23.19
N THR A 49 -13.74 -6.75 21.98
CA THR A 49 -14.74 -7.80 21.71
C THR A 49 -14.20 -9.20 22.04
N SER A 50 -12.94 -9.47 21.69
CA SER A 50 -12.26 -10.74 21.99
C SER A 50 -12.06 -10.92 23.50
N LEU A 51 -11.69 -9.86 24.22
CA LEU A 51 -11.59 -9.85 25.67
C LEU A 51 -12.96 -10.08 26.33
N GLN A 52 -14.02 -9.40 25.89
CA GLN A 52 -15.38 -9.60 26.41
C GLN A 52 -15.88 -11.03 26.20
N ARG A 53 -15.60 -11.63 25.04
CA ARG A 53 -15.93 -13.03 24.77
C ARG A 53 -15.14 -14.00 25.65
N LYS A 54 -13.88 -13.67 25.94
CA LYS A 54 -13.02 -14.48 26.80
C LYS A 54 -13.35 -14.31 28.28
N PHE A 55 -13.88 -13.18 28.71
CA PHE A 55 -14.30 -12.90 30.10
C PHE A 55 -15.79 -12.54 30.12
N PRO A 56 -16.70 -13.49 29.83
CA PRO A 56 -18.14 -13.22 29.73
C PRO A 56 -18.76 -12.79 31.07
N ASP A 57 -18.17 -13.21 32.19
CA ASP A 57 -18.62 -12.89 33.55
C ASP A 57 -18.23 -11.47 33.99
N THR A 58 -17.49 -10.72 33.17
CA THR A 58 -17.07 -9.34 33.43
C THR A 58 -17.74 -8.40 32.42
N PRO A 59 -18.96 -7.90 32.70
CA PRO A 59 -19.77 -7.18 31.70
C PRO A 59 -19.25 -5.76 31.39
N ALA A 60 -18.46 -5.17 32.30
CA ALA A 60 -17.80 -3.90 32.09
C ALA A 60 -16.39 -3.96 32.69
N PHE A 61 -15.37 -3.58 31.93
CA PHE A 61 -13.99 -3.60 32.40
C PHE A 61 -13.15 -2.50 31.75
N THR A 62 -12.06 -2.16 32.42
CA THR A 62 -10.94 -1.40 31.84
C THR A 62 -9.76 -2.32 31.61
N VAL A 63 -8.95 -1.99 30.60
CA VAL A 63 -7.75 -2.74 30.25
C VAL A 63 -6.53 -1.85 30.46
N ARG A 64 -5.49 -2.41 31.09
CA ARG A 64 -4.19 -1.76 31.29
C ARG A 64 -3.05 -2.67 30.84
N TYR A 65 -1.94 -2.07 30.46
CA TYR A 65 -0.72 -2.78 30.11
C TYR A 65 0.47 -2.20 30.89
N THR A 66 1.52 -3.00 31.05
CA THR A 66 2.79 -2.53 31.63
C THR A 66 3.61 -1.90 30.51
N ALA A 67 3.87 -0.60 30.61
CA ALA A 67 4.73 0.10 29.66
C ALA A 67 6.22 -0.17 29.94
N GLU A 68 7.11 0.33 29.07
CA GLU A 68 8.57 0.13 29.18
C GLU A 68 9.18 0.64 30.49
N ASP A 69 8.57 1.67 31.08
CA ASP A 69 8.93 2.27 32.38
C ASP A 69 8.42 1.44 33.58
N GLY A 70 7.76 0.30 33.33
CA GLY A 70 7.13 -0.54 34.35
C GLY A 70 5.81 0.00 34.89
N VAL A 71 5.35 1.17 34.43
CA VAL A 71 4.11 1.80 34.89
C VAL A 71 2.91 1.23 34.13
N LEU A 72 1.80 1.02 34.85
CA LEU A 72 0.56 0.57 34.25
C LEU A 72 -0.16 1.72 33.54
N LYS A 73 -0.32 1.60 32.22
CA LYS A 73 -1.00 2.58 31.38
C LYS A 73 -2.33 2.02 30.84
N PRO A 74 -3.36 2.86 30.63
CA PRO A 74 -4.63 2.42 30.07
C PRO A 74 -4.48 2.04 28.59
N LEU A 75 -5.23 1.03 28.18
CA LEU A 75 -5.36 0.62 26.78
C LEU A 75 -6.73 1.07 26.28
N ASN A 76 -6.76 2.22 25.60
CA ASN A 76 -8.00 2.87 25.13
C ASN A 76 -8.06 2.99 23.60
N ARG A 77 -6.94 2.72 22.92
CA ARG A 77 -6.80 2.89 21.47
C ARG A 77 -5.74 1.92 20.93
N ARG A 78 -5.76 1.71 19.62
CA ARG A 78 -4.81 0.81 18.93
C ARG A 78 -3.35 1.16 19.20
N ALA A 79 -3.02 2.45 19.25
CA ALA A 79 -1.67 2.92 19.57
C ALA A 79 -1.16 2.40 20.92
N ASP A 80 -2.04 2.29 21.93
CA ASP A 80 -1.68 1.77 23.26
C ASP A 80 -1.37 0.27 23.19
N PHE A 81 -2.08 -0.48 22.34
CA PHE A 81 -1.81 -1.91 22.12
C PHE A 81 -0.48 -2.14 21.38
N ILE A 82 -0.12 -1.27 20.44
CA ILE A 82 1.20 -1.30 19.78
C ILE A 82 2.30 -1.06 20.82
N LEU A 83 2.14 -0.05 21.69
CA LEU A 83 3.08 0.22 22.78
C LEU A 83 3.17 -0.94 23.78
N ALA A 84 2.05 -1.59 24.09
CA ALA A 84 2.03 -2.78 24.95
C ALA A 84 2.80 -3.94 24.35
N THR A 85 2.69 -4.12 23.03
CA THR A 85 3.38 -5.19 22.30
C THR A 85 4.88 -4.94 22.23
N ALA A 86 5.29 -3.69 21.97
CA ALA A 86 6.70 -3.27 21.99
C ALA A 86 7.33 -3.44 23.37
N ALA A 87 6.66 -2.98 24.43
CA ALA A 87 7.13 -3.13 25.81
C ALA A 87 7.27 -4.60 26.22
N ALA A 88 6.33 -5.46 25.79
CA ALA A 88 6.40 -6.90 26.05
C ALA A 88 7.57 -7.58 25.32
N ALA A 89 7.91 -7.14 24.10
CA ALA A 89 9.06 -7.64 23.35
C ALA A 89 10.39 -7.26 24.03
N LEU A 90 10.49 -6.04 24.58
CA LEU A 90 11.68 -5.58 25.31
C LEU A 90 11.83 -6.24 26.69
N SER A 91 10.72 -6.56 27.35
CA SER A 91 10.71 -7.25 28.65
C SER A 91 10.82 -8.78 28.53
N ALA A 92 10.95 -9.33 27.32
CA ALA A 92 10.99 -10.77 27.10
C ALA A 92 12.27 -11.38 27.70
N ASP A 93 12.11 -12.18 28.75
CA ASP A 93 13.17 -13.02 29.30
C ASP A 93 13.53 -14.08 28.24
N LYS A 94 14.68 -13.92 27.58
CA LYS A 94 15.16 -14.79 26.47
C LYS A 94 15.22 -16.28 26.85
N THR A 95 15.14 -16.58 28.15
CA THR A 95 15.14 -17.92 28.73
C THR A 95 13.75 -18.58 28.82
N LYS A 96 12.64 -17.82 28.71
CA LYS A 96 11.27 -18.35 28.68
C LYS A 96 10.71 -18.35 27.26
N ARG A 97 10.91 -19.45 26.55
CA ARG A 97 10.28 -19.67 25.24
C ARG A 97 8.76 -19.82 25.42
N THR A 98 7.97 -19.02 24.70
CA THR A 98 6.53 -19.24 24.55
C THR A 98 6.30 -20.44 23.64
N LEU A 99 5.18 -21.15 23.83
CA LEU A 99 4.77 -22.23 22.94
C LEU A 99 4.69 -21.67 21.51
N HIS A 100 5.40 -22.29 20.55
CA HIS A 100 5.50 -21.87 19.14
C HIS A 100 6.25 -20.57 18.83
N GLY A 101 6.99 -19.99 19.78
CA GLY A 101 7.80 -18.77 19.51
C GLY A 101 6.99 -17.50 19.23
N ILE A 102 5.67 -17.56 19.37
CA ILE A 102 4.76 -16.43 19.16
C ILE A 102 4.95 -15.42 20.30
N PRO A 103 5.18 -14.12 20.02
CA PRO A 103 5.34 -13.11 21.04
C PRO A 103 4.08 -13.02 21.92
N SER A 104 4.25 -12.71 23.22
CA SER A 104 3.11 -12.62 24.14
C SER A 104 3.03 -11.28 24.85
N VAL A 105 1.85 -10.66 24.85
CA VAL A 105 1.54 -9.42 25.58
C VAL A 105 0.64 -9.73 26.76
N LYS A 106 0.93 -9.14 27.92
CA LYS A 106 0.11 -9.27 29.13
C LYS A 106 -0.80 -8.06 29.27
N LEU A 107 -2.10 -8.29 29.37
CA LEU A 107 -3.12 -7.27 29.60
C LEU A 107 -3.79 -7.49 30.96
N ILE A 108 -3.94 -6.43 31.74
CA ILE A 108 -4.57 -6.45 33.06
C ILE A 108 -5.98 -5.89 32.92
N ILE A 109 -6.96 -6.73 33.23
CA ILE A 109 -8.39 -6.42 33.16
C ILE A 109 -8.85 -6.09 34.58
N THR A 110 -9.48 -4.93 34.73
CA THR A 110 -10.07 -4.48 35.99
C THR A 110 -11.56 -4.27 35.78
N GLU A 111 -12.39 -5.05 36.46
CA GLU A 111 -13.85 -4.93 36.43
C GLU A 111 -14.30 -3.54 36.88
N LEU A 112 -15.22 -2.95 36.13
CA LEU A 112 -15.89 -1.72 36.49
C LEU A 112 -17.16 -2.09 37.24
N ASN A 113 -17.17 -1.96 38.56
CA ASN A 113 -18.41 -2.01 39.32
C ASN A 113 -19.31 -0.87 38.84
N GLN A 114 -20.48 -1.20 38.27
CA GLN A 114 -21.49 -0.21 37.91
C GLN A 114 -21.88 0.58 39.17
N VAL A 115 -21.46 1.84 39.24
CA VAL A 115 -22.00 2.82 40.18
C VAL A 115 -22.86 3.79 39.38
N ASP A 116 -24.16 3.70 39.64
CA ASP A 116 -25.24 4.66 39.41
C ASP A 116 -25.34 5.32 38.03
N THR A 117 -26.25 4.77 37.23
CA THR A 117 -26.93 5.47 36.14
C THR A 117 -27.74 6.67 36.68
N PRO A 118 -27.51 7.91 36.20
CA PRO A 118 -28.52 8.95 36.27
C PRO A 118 -29.51 8.76 35.10
N LYS A 119 -30.79 8.66 35.44
CA LYS A 119 -31.94 8.57 34.54
C LYS A 119 -31.87 9.66 33.45
N VAL A 120 -31.93 9.25 32.18
CA VAL A 120 -32.43 10.10 31.11
C VAL A 120 -33.89 9.72 30.88
N VAL A 121 -34.71 10.76 30.94
CA VAL A 121 -36.17 10.72 30.86
C VAL A 121 -36.58 10.32 29.44
N GLU A 122 -37.45 9.32 29.34
CA GLU A 122 -38.16 8.97 28.11
C GLU A 122 -39.22 10.03 27.82
N GLU A 123 -39.32 10.46 26.56
CA GLU A 123 -40.58 10.96 26.01
C GLU A 123 -40.78 10.44 24.57
N ASP A 124 -41.83 9.64 24.47
CA ASP A 124 -42.70 9.28 23.35
C ASP A 124 -42.21 8.49 22.12
N ALA A 125 -42.68 7.25 22.12
CA ALA A 125 -42.67 6.27 21.04
C ALA A 125 -43.85 6.46 20.06
N ALA A 126 -43.63 6.03 18.81
CA ALA A 126 -44.63 5.31 18.02
C ALA A 126 -43.93 4.33 17.04
N PRO A 127 -44.56 3.22 16.61
CA PRO A 127 -43.89 1.93 16.58
C PRO A 127 -43.71 1.27 15.19
N ALA A 128 -42.77 0.31 15.18
CA ALA A 128 -42.71 -0.95 14.44
C ALA A 128 -42.83 -0.98 12.90
N GLY A 129 -41.70 -1.29 12.26
CA GLY A 129 -41.61 -1.98 10.98
C GLY A 129 -40.54 -3.08 11.07
N THR A 130 -40.98 -4.33 10.93
CA THR A 130 -40.23 -5.58 11.10
C THR A 130 -39.00 -5.72 10.20
N ALA A 131 -37.83 -5.99 10.80
CA ALA A 131 -36.67 -6.52 10.09
C ALA A 131 -36.31 -7.91 10.64
N THR A 132 -36.45 -8.91 9.78
CA THR A 132 -35.99 -10.29 9.94
C THR A 132 -34.50 -10.36 10.32
N PRO A 133 -34.07 -11.29 11.20
CA PRO A 133 -32.66 -11.55 11.43
C PRO A 133 -32.04 -12.18 10.17
N LEU A 134 -30.95 -11.60 9.68
CA LEU A 134 -30.08 -12.24 8.69
C LEU A 134 -29.35 -13.43 9.37
N PRO A 135 -29.18 -14.57 8.68
CA PRO A 135 -28.60 -15.78 9.27
C PRO A 135 -27.11 -15.62 9.61
N PRO A 136 -26.59 -16.39 10.59
CA PRO A 136 -25.19 -16.32 11.01
C PRO A 136 -24.26 -16.82 9.89
N ASN A 137 -23.17 -16.10 9.66
CA ASN A 137 -22.07 -16.56 8.82
C ASN A 137 -21.59 -17.94 9.29
N GLU A 138 -21.78 -18.93 8.43
CA GLU A 138 -21.22 -20.27 8.53
C GLU A 138 -19.68 -20.17 8.52
N VAL A 139 -19.07 -20.52 9.65
CA VAL A 139 -17.61 -20.64 9.78
C VAL A 139 -17.23 -21.93 9.07
N VAL A 140 -16.47 -21.84 7.97
CA VAL A 140 -15.81 -23.02 7.41
C VAL A 140 -14.67 -23.37 8.35
N GLU A 141 -14.88 -24.35 9.20
CA GLU A 141 -13.83 -24.96 10.02
C GLU A 141 -12.86 -25.69 9.07
N ILE A 142 -11.67 -25.14 8.89
CA ILE A 142 -10.55 -25.88 8.29
C ILE A 142 -9.96 -26.70 9.43
N ASP A 143 -9.97 -28.02 9.29
CA ASP A 143 -9.42 -28.92 10.30
C ASP A 143 -7.94 -28.61 10.57
N GLU A 144 -7.57 -28.51 11.85
CA GLU A 144 -6.20 -28.21 12.30
C GLU A 144 -5.15 -29.17 11.69
N TRP A 145 -5.51 -30.43 11.43
CA TRP A 145 -4.60 -31.41 10.83
C TRP A 145 -4.20 -31.07 9.39
N ILE A 146 -5.02 -30.32 8.64
CA ILE A 146 -4.69 -29.89 7.26
C ILE A 146 -3.64 -28.79 7.31
N LEU A 147 -3.71 -27.93 8.33
CA LEU A 147 -2.70 -26.90 8.58
C LEU A 147 -1.38 -27.54 9.02
N ASP A 148 -1.43 -28.56 9.88
CA ASP A 148 -0.26 -29.34 10.31
C ASP A 148 0.37 -30.12 9.14
N PHE A 149 -0.45 -30.71 8.27
CA PHE A 149 0.03 -31.40 7.07
C PHE A 149 0.71 -30.43 6.10
N ALA A 150 0.12 -29.26 5.85
CA ALA A 150 0.71 -28.23 5.00
C ALA A 150 2.03 -27.70 5.61
N ALA A 151 2.11 -27.55 6.94
CA ALA A 151 3.34 -27.16 7.64
C ALA A 151 4.43 -28.22 7.50
N LEU A 152 4.11 -29.50 7.73
CA LEU A 152 5.03 -30.63 7.55
C LEU A 152 5.51 -30.75 6.10
N PHE A 153 4.63 -30.49 5.13
CA PHE A 153 4.98 -30.53 3.71
C PHE A 153 5.94 -29.38 3.32
N ARG A 154 5.71 -28.17 3.86
CA ARG A 154 6.64 -27.03 3.69
C ARG A 154 8.00 -27.30 4.32
N GLU A 155 8.02 -27.80 5.56
CA GLU A 155 9.24 -28.15 6.28
C GLU A 155 10.03 -29.27 5.57
N HIS A 156 9.34 -30.28 5.01
CA HIS A 156 9.97 -31.37 4.29
C HIS A 156 10.55 -30.95 2.93
N LEU A 157 9.92 -29.99 2.24
CA LEU A 157 10.38 -29.48 0.95
C LEU A 157 11.34 -28.30 1.05
N GLY A 158 11.54 -27.73 2.24
CA GLY A 158 12.33 -26.51 2.43
C GLY A 158 11.75 -25.28 1.75
N ILE A 159 10.46 -25.29 1.40
CA ILE A 159 9.77 -24.18 0.74
C ILE A 159 9.19 -23.29 1.82
N ASP A 160 9.93 -22.26 2.19
CA ASP A 160 9.38 -21.14 2.95
C ASP A 160 8.81 -20.10 1.99
N ALA A 161 7.50 -20.19 1.75
CA ALA A 161 6.78 -19.25 0.90
C ALA A 161 6.71 -17.83 1.47
N GLU A 162 7.09 -17.64 2.75
CA GLU A 162 7.11 -16.36 3.46
C GLU A 162 8.54 -15.92 3.82
N ALA A 163 9.57 -16.66 3.37
CA ALA A 163 10.95 -16.24 3.57
C ALA A 163 11.21 -14.99 2.75
N HIS A 164 11.46 -13.87 3.42
CA HIS A 164 12.11 -12.72 2.81
C HIS A 164 13.44 -13.19 2.20
N LEU A 165 13.66 -12.93 0.91
CA LEU A 165 14.92 -13.20 0.23
C LEU A 165 16.04 -12.35 0.87
N ASP A 166 16.78 -12.93 1.81
CA ASP A 166 17.96 -12.30 2.39
C ASP A 166 19.14 -12.45 1.44
N LEU A 167 19.19 -11.56 0.45
CA LEU A 167 20.25 -11.48 -0.56
C LEU A 167 21.66 -11.41 0.06
N HIS A 168 21.78 -10.85 1.27
CA HIS A 168 23.05 -10.80 1.98
C HIS A 168 23.43 -12.17 2.55
N ALA A 169 22.48 -12.87 3.19
CA ALA A 169 22.70 -14.23 3.65
C ALA A 169 23.02 -15.18 2.49
N GLU A 170 22.27 -15.14 1.39
CA GLU A 170 22.53 -15.94 0.18
C GLU A 170 23.94 -15.69 -0.39
N GLY A 171 24.35 -14.42 -0.49
CA GLY A 171 25.69 -14.06 -0.95
C GLY A 171 26.79 -14.63 -0.04
N LEU A 172 26.60 -14.60 1.27
CA LEU A 172 27.53 -15.18 2.24
C LEU A 172 27.57 -16.70 2.18
N GLU A 173 26.42 -17.36 2.01
CA GLU A 173 26.34 -18.81 1.84
C GLU A 173 27.11 -19.26 0.60
N LEU A 174 26.90 -18.61 -0.54
CA LEU A 174 27.63 -18.87 -1.78
C LEU A 174 29.14 -18.67 -1.61
N CYS A 175 29.57 -17.68 -0.83
CA CYS A 175 30.98 -17.46 -0.52
C CYS A 175 31.56 -18.59 0.35
N ASN A 176 30.82 -19.07 1.34
CA ASN A 176 31.25 -20.18 2.19
C ASN A 176 31.33 -21.49 1.41
N GLU A 177 30.32 -21.77 0.59
CA GLU A 177 30.24 -22.97 -0.24
C GLU A 177 31.39 -22.99 -1.26
N ALA A 178 31.68 -21.86 -1.93
CA ALA A 178 32.82 -21.72 -2.86
C ALA A 178 34.20 -21.97 -2.21
N LEU A 179 34.31 -21.84 -0.88
CA LEU A 179 35.55 -22.08 -0.13
C LEU A 179 35.65 -23.52 0.39
N GLU A 180 34.65 -24.38 0.16
CA GLU A 180 34.71 -25.76 0.62
C GLU A 180 35.75 -26.59 -0.17
N PRO A 181 36.56 -27.44 0.50
CA PRO A 181 37.64 -28.20 -0.13
C PRO A 181 37.29 -29.07 -1.36
N PRO A 182 36.09 -29.68 -1.47
CA PRO A 182 35.76 -30.54 -2.61
C PRO A 182 35.32 -29.77 -3.86
N ILE A 183 35.19 -28.44 -3.82
CA ILE A 183 34.72 -27.65 -4.98
C ILE A 183 35.86 -27.39 -5.96
N ALA A 184 35.60 -27.64 -7.25
CA ALA A 184 36.52 -27.30 -8.33
C ALA A 184 36.60 -25.78 -8.52
N MET A 185 37.80 -25.24 -8.78
CA MET A 185 38.01 -23.78 -8.89
C MET A 185 37.06 -23.06 -9.86
N SER A 186 36.75 -23.65 -11.02
CA SER A 186 35.84 -23.03 -11.98
C SER A 186 34.41 -22.92 -11.47
N ALA A 187 33.95 -23.88 -10.66
CA ALA A 187 32.63 -23.81 -10.02
C ALA A 187 32.63 -22.78 -8.89
N ALA A 188 33.73 -22.68 -8.12
CA ALA A 188 33.89 -21.65 -7.09
C ALA A 188 33.86 -20.23 -7.69
N ASP A 189 34.50 -20.00 -8.84
CA ASP A 189 34.47 -18.69 -9.54
C ASP A 189 33.04 -18.28 -9.93
N ASP A 190 32.24 -19.20 -10.47
CA ASP A 190 30.84 -18.94 -10.84
C ASP A 190 29.97 -18.64 -9.60
N MET A 191 30.21 -19.34 -8.49
CA MET A 191 29.52 -19.10 -7.21
C MET A 191 29.89 -17.75 -6.60
N LEU A 192 31.17 -17.39 -6.60
CA LEU A 192 31.65 -16.09 -6.10
C LEU A 192 31.14 -14.93 -6.98
N LYS A 193 31.03 -15.15 -8.30
CA LYS A 193 30.40 -14.18 -9.19
C LYS A 193 28.92 -14.01 -8.84
N THR A 194 28.20 -15.11 -8.63
CA THR A 194 26.78 -15.07 -8.22
C THR A 194 26.62 -14.36 -6.87
N ALA A 195 27.51 -14.63 -5.91
CA ALA A 195 27.53 -13.92 -4.62
C ALA A 195 27.77 -12.41 -4.80
N SER A 196 28.70 -12.02 -5.68
CA SER A 196 28.94 -10.62 -6.04
C SER A 196 27.68 -9.97 -6.61
N ASP A 197 26.98 -10.64 -7.53
CA ASP A 197 25.74 -10.12 -8.12
C ASP A 197 24.65 -9.92 -7.05
N LYS A 198 24.52 -10.85 -6.10
CA LYS A 198 23.58 -10.75 -4.96
C LYS A 198 23.91 -9.59 -4.03
N PHE A 199 25.19 -9.36 -3.72
CA PHE A 199 25.60 -8.22 -2.91
C PHE A 199 25.38 -6.87 -3.62
N GLN A 200 25.59 -6.81 -4.93
CA GLN A 200 25.28 -5.62 -5.72
C GLN A 200 23.78 -5.32 -5.71
N GLU A 201 22.94 -6.35 -5.82
CA GLU A 201 21.49 -6.21 -5.74
C GLU A 201 21.04 -5.72 -4.34
N ALA A 202 21.56 -6.31 -3.27
CA ALA A 202 21.31 -5.86 -1.90
C ALA A 202 21.73 -4.40 -1.66
N ALA A 203 22.89 -4.01 -2.18
CA ALA A 203 23.40 -2.64 -2.07
C ALA A 203 22.56 -1.64 -2.88
N ALA A 204 22.15 -2.00 -4.11
CA ALA A 204 21.26 -1.18 -4.94
C ALA A 204 19.90 -1.00 -4.27
N LEU A 205 19.32 -2.07 -3.72
CA LEU A 205 18.04 -2.05 -2.99
C LEU A 205 18.12 -1.16 -1.74
N ALA A 206 19.21 -1.24 -0.97
CA ALA A 206 19.41 -0.37 0.20
C ALA A 206 19.49 1.12 -0.18
N LEU A 207 20.21 1.45 -1.26
CA LEU A 207 20.30 2.82 -1.78
C LEU A 207 18.95 3.32 -2.30
N PHE A 208 18.21 2.47 -3.02
CA PHE A 208 16.87 2.76 -3.49
C PHE A 208 15.89 3.03 -2.35
N ASN A 209 15.85 2.17 -1.33
CA ASN A 209 15.01 2.35 -0.16
C ASN A 209 15.37 3.63 0.61
N TRP A 210 16.66 3.99 0.70
CA TRP A 210 17.08 5.28 1.23
C TRP A 210 16.55 6.45 0.38
N GLY A 211 16.61 6.35 -0.96
CA GLY A 211 15.96 7.30 -1.86
C GLY A 211 14.47 7.46 -1.60
N ASN A 212 13.76 6.35 -1.36
CA ASN A 212 12.33 6.34 -1.05
C ASN A 212 12.00 7.08 0.25
N VAL A 213 12.87 7.02 1.27
CA VAL A 213 12.71 7.83 2.49
C VAL A 213 12.69 9.32 2.15
N HIS A 214 13.58 9.78 1.27
CA HIS A 214 13.60 11.17 0.82
C HIS A 214 12.35 11.53 0.00
N MET A 215 11.89 10.64 -0.90
CA MET A 215 10.63 10.83 -1.65
C MET A 215 9.40 10.89 -0.73
N CYS A 216 9.30 10.01 0.26
CA CYS A 216 8.21 10.02 1.24
C CYS A 216 8.20 11.32 2.04
N ALA A 217 9.39 11.81 2.43
CA ALA A 217 9.49 13.08 3.12
C ALA A 217 9.13 14.28 2.22
N ALA A 218 9.54 14.26 0.94
CA ALA A 218 9.15 15.26 -0.05
C ALA A 218 7.62 15.27 -0.24
N ARG A 219 7.01 14.11 -0.45
CA ARG A 219 5.55 13.94 -0.61
C ARG A 219 4.79 14.42 0.61
N LYS A 220 5.23 14.05 1.82
CA LYS A 220 4.62 14.50 3.07
C LYS A 220 4.69 16.02 3.24
N THR A 221 5.79 16.64 2.82
CA THR A 221 5.92 18.11 2.85
C THR A 221 5.09 18.80 1.77
N MET A 222 4.93 18.16 0.60
CA MET A 222 4.06 18.63 -0.49
C MET A 222 2.57 18.39 -0.21
N ASP A 223 2.23 17.51 0.72
CA ASP A 223 0.85 17.21 1.08
C ASP A 223 0.23 18.45 1.72
N GLY A 224 -0.79 19.02 1.07
CA GLY A 224 -1.41 20.30 1.44
C GLY A 224 -2.19 20.28 2.75
N GLY A 225 -1.89 19.36 3.68
CA GLY A 225 -2.53 19.21 4.97
C GLY A 225 -3.90 18.53 4.92
N ARG A 226 -4.18 17.67 3.95
CA ARG A 226 -5.36 16.82 4.00
C ARG A 226 -5.09 15.60 4.85
N ASP A 227 -6.09 15.19 5.63
CA ASP A 227 -6.18 13.79 6.05
C ASP A 227 -6.13 12.91 4.79
N PRO A 228 -5.51 11.70 4.86
CA PRO A 228 -5.62 10.73 3.78
C PRO A 228 -7.09 10.62 3.38
N PRO A 229 -7.42 10.38 2.09
CA PRO A 229 -8.80 10.30 1.65
C PRO A 229 -9.56 9.41 2.63
N LEU A 230 -10.50 10.02 3.37
CA LEU A 230 -11.42 9.24 4.19
C LEU A 230 -12.00 8.20 3.23
N GLU A 231 -11.88 6.93 3.59
CA GLU A 231 -12.69 5.91 2.94
C GLU A 231 -14.13 6.45 2.88
N GLU A 232 -14.70 6.40 1.68
CA GLU A 232 -15.95 7.07 1.27
C GLU A 232 -15.88 8.59 1.04
N GLY A 233 -15.74 8.98 -0.24
CA GLY A 233 -16.35 10.22 -0.73
C GLY A 233 -15.50 11.48 -0.71
N GLY A 234 -14.22 11.42 -0.34
CA GLY A 234 -13.29 12.54 -0.56
C GLY A 234 -13.10 12.84 -2.06
N PRO A 235 -12.94 14.10 -2.49
CA PRO A 235 -12.86 14.47 -3.90
C PRO A 235 -11.69 13.73 -4.58
N PRO A 236 -11.96 12.79 -5.50
CA PRO A 236 -10.92 12.06 -6.19
C PRO A 236 -10.28 12.97 -7.27
N GLY A 237 -8.99 12.82 -7.55
CA GLY A 237 -8.41 13.23 -8.84
C GLY A 237 -7.66 14.55 -8.96
N ALA A 238 -7.19 15.14 -7.87
CA ALA A 238 -5.92 15.86 -7.91
C ALA A 238 -5.28 15.71 -6.55
N ALA A 239 -4.16 15.01 -6.46
CA ALA A 239 -3.35 15.10 -5.27
C ALA A 239 -2.85 16.56 -5.22
N ILE A 240 -3.52 17.39 -4.42
CA ILE A 240 -3.20 18.81 -4.33
C ILE A 240 -1.84 18.92 -3.67
N ALA A 241 -0.86 19.38 -4.43
CA ALA A 241 0.45 19.75 -3.90
C ALA A 241 0.42 21.20 -3.39
N THR A 242 1.19 21.47 -2.34
CA THR A 242 1.54 22.82 -1.89
C THR A 242 2.99 23.14 -2.22
N ALA A 243 3.29 24.43 -2.41
CA ALA A 243 4.63 24.97 -2.60
C ALA A 243 5.15 25.73 -1.37
N ALA A 244 4.46 25.65 -0.22
CA ALA A 244 4.81 26.41 0.99
C ALA A 244 6.24 26.19 1.50
N LYS A 245 6.81 25.01 1.27
CA LYS A 245 8.21 24.68 1.59
C LYS A 245 9.00 24.28 0.35
N PHE A 246 8.85 25.06 -0.73
CA PHE A 246 9.38 24.75 -2.06
C PHE A 246 10.84 24.28 -2.03
N ASP A 247 11.74 25.05 -1.43
CA ASP A 247 13.17 24.73 -1.41
C ASP A 247 13.49 23.47 -0.59
N GLU A 248 12.76 23.21 0.50
CA GLU A 248 12.93 21.97 1.28
C GLU A 248 12.53 20.76 0.42
N VAL A 249 11.42 20.84 -0.30
CA VAL A 249 10.97 19.77 -1.18
C VAL A 249 11.97 19.53 -2.31
N VAL A 250 12.45 20.59 -2.96
CA VAL A 250 13.48 20.46 -4.02
C VAL A 250 14.73 19.76 -3.48
N ALA A 251 15.22 20.17 -2.30
CA ALA A 251 16.38 19.54 -1.69
C ALA A 251 16.15 18.04 -1.39
N ARG A 252 14.94 17.65 -0.97
CA ARG A 252 14.59 16.22 -0.76
C ARG A 252 14.50 15.44 -2.06
N LEU A 253 13.94 16.03 -3.12
CA LEU A 253 13.89 15.39 -4.44
C LEU A 253 15.30 15.21 -5.02
N ASP A 254 16.20 16.16 -4.79
CA ASP A 254 17.61 16.05 -5.21
C ASP A 254 18.37 14.99 -4.40
N GLN A 255 18.11 14.88 -3.09
CA GLN A 255 18.64 13.78 -2.27
C GLN A 255 18.14 12.41 -2.76
N ALA A 256 16.84 12.28 -3.06
CA ALA A 256 16.28 11.05 -3.62
C ALA A 256 16.95 10.69 -4.96
N LYS A 257 17.07 11.67 -5.87
CA LYS A 257 17.74 11.52 -7.15
C LYS A 257 19.17 10.96 -6.98
N GLY A 258 19.97 11.58 -6.11
CA GLY A 258 21.35 11.13 -5.87
C GLY A 258 21.43 9.69 -5.35
N ARG A 259 20.45 9.24 -4.56
CA ARG A 259 20.38 7.85 -4.08
C ARG A 259 20.01 6.86 -5.18
N TYR A 260 19.06 7.20 -6.05
CA TYR A 260 18.70 6.35 -7.19
C TYR A 260 19.83 6.28 -8.22
N GLU A 261 20.52 7.39 -8.51
CA GLU A 261 21.70 7.39 -9.37
C GLU A 261 22.85 6.54 -8.78
N ALA A 262 23.04 6.58 -7.45
CA ALA A 262 24.00 5.71 -6.78
C ALA A 262 23.60 4.22 -6.89
N ALA A 263 22.31 3.89 -6.77
CA ALA A 263 21.82 2.52 -6.94
C ALA A 263 22.13 1.98 -8.35
N LEU A 264 21.87 2.79 -9.38
CA LEU A 264 22.22 2.45 -10.78
C LEU A 264 23.73 2.39 -11.02
N GLY A 265 24.52 3.14 -10.26
CA GLY A 265 25.99 3.04 -10.27
C GLY A 265 26.50 1.71 -9.72
N VAL A 266 25.76 1.07 -8.81
CA VAL A 266 26.06 -0.28 -8.28
C VAL A 266 25.53 -1.36 -9.22
N LYS A 267 24.27 -1.24 -9.65
CA LYS A 267 23.58 -2.21 -10.51
C LYS A 267 22.85 -1.48 -11.65
N PRO A 268 23.45 -1.37 -12.86
CA PRO A 268 22.88 -0.59 -13.96
C PRO A 268 21.53 -1.08 -14.51
N ASP A 269 21.23 -2.37 -14.34
CA ASP A 269 19.98 -3.02 -14.73
C ASP A 269 18.93 -3.03 -13.60
N PHE A 270 19.15 -2.26 -12.52
CA PHE A 270 18.18 -2.14 -11.43
C PHE A 270 17.01 -1.21 -11.83
N HIS A 271 15.99 -1.79 -12.47
CA HIS A 271 14.88 -1.07 -13.07
C HIS A 271 14.09 -0.21 -12.06
N ASP A 272 13.94 -0.64 -10.81
CA ASP A 272 13.22 0.12 -9.78
C ASP A 272 13.79 1.52 -9.56
N ALA A 273 15.12 1.68 -9.58
CA ALA A 273 15.74 3.01 -9.45
C ALA A 273 15.49 3.89 -10.69
N SER A 274 15.41 3.29 -11.88
CA SER A 274 15.10 4.01 -13.11
C SER A 274 13.63 4.47 -13.12
N ILE A 275 12.71 3.61 -12.68
CA ILE A 275 11.28 3.94 -12.46
C ILE A 275 11.14 5.05 -11.42
N ALA A 276 11.86 4.98 -10.31
CA ALA A 276 11.81 5.99 -9.26
C ALA A 276 12.39 7.34 -9.69
N LEU A 277 13.40 7.37 -10.57
CA LEU A 277 13.90 8.61 -11.16
C LEU A 277 12.82 9.31 -12.02
N ALA A 278 12.08 8.54 -12.83
CA ALA A 278 10.94 9.06 -13.59
C ALA A 278 9.84 9.59 -12.67
N GLN A 279 9.49 8.82 -11.62
CA GLN A 279 8.50 9.25 -10.63
C GLN A 279 8.93 10.52 -9.88
N ARG A 280 10.22 10.66 -9.55
CA ARG A 280 10.78 11.86 -8.91
C ARG A 280 10.60 13.10 -9.80
N ARG A 281 10.73 12.98 -11.13
CA ARG A 281 10.41 14.07 -12.07
C ARG A 281 8.93 14.43 -12.06
N TYR A 282 8.05 13.43 -12.07
CA TYR A 282 6.61 13.65 -11.93
C TYR A 282 6.26 14.42 -10.64
N GLU A 283 6.84 14.04 -9.49
CA GLU A 283 6.61 14.78 -8.23
C GLU A 283 7.18 16.21 -8.29
N ARG A 284 8.35 16.41 -8.94
CA ARG A 284 8.88 17.75 -9.18
C ARG A 284 7.94 18.59 -10.05
N ALA A 285 7.36 18.00 -11.09
CA ALA A 285 6.37 18.67 -11.94
C ALA A 285 5.12 19.09 -11.13
N ARG A 286 4.64 18.24 -10.21
CA ARG A 286 3.53 18.57 -9.31
C ARG A 286 3.85 19.72 -8.36
N LEU A 287 5.05 19.75 -7.78
CA LEU A 287 5.52 20.87 -6.96
C LEU A 287 5.55 22.17 -7.77
N LEU A 288 6.06 22.12 -9.00
CA LEU A 288 6.11 23.27 -9.90
C LEU A 288 4.72 23.76 -10.32
N CYS A 289 3.77 22.84 -10.54
CA CYS A 289 2.37 23.19 -10.76
C CYS A 289 1.78 23.91 -9.55
N ALA A 290 2.08 23.46 -8.32
CA ALA A 290 1.64 24.15 -7.11
C ALA A 290 2.24 25.56 -7.01
N ALA A 291 3.55 25.71 -7.28
CA ALA A 291 4.21 27.02 -7.28
C ALA A 291 3.64 27.96 -8.35
N ALA A 292 3.20 27.40 -9.49
CA ALA A 292 2.57 28.15 -10.57
C ALA A 292 1.11 28.56 -10.29
N GLY A 293 0.51 28.11 -9.19
CA GLY A 293 -0.91 28.31 -8.94
C GLY A 293 -1.80 27.42 -9.81
N LEU A 294 -1.31 26.26 -10.23
CA LEU A 294 -1.99 25.29 -11.08
C LEU A 294 -2.31 23.98 -10.33
N SER A 295 -2.35 24.03 -9.00
CA SER A 295 -2.70 22.91 -8.12
C SER A 295 -3.94 23.25 -7.29
N GLY A 296 -4.80 22.27 -7.05
CA GLY A 296 -6.05 22.49 -6.31
C GLY A 296 -6.95 23.56 -6.91
N ASP A 297 -7.50 24.41 -6.04
CA ASP A 297 -8.35 25.55 -6.36
C ASP A 297 -7.54 26.85 -6.60
N GLY A 298 -6.20 26.77 -6.53
CA GLY A 298 -5.34 27.92 -6.83
C GLY A 298 -5.50 28.37 -8.28
N ASN A 299 -5.49 29.69 -8.48
CA ASN A 299 -5.43 30.33 -9.81
C ASN A 299 -4.33 31.41 -9.89
N SER A 300 -3.55 31.57 -8.81
CA SER A 300 -2.48 32.56 -8.69
C SER A 300 -1.20 31.89 -8.24
N PRO A 301 -0.03 32.32 -8.74
CA PRO A 301 1.26 31.77 -8.32
C PRO A 301 1.47 31.88 -6.81
N ALA A 302 2.23 30.94 -6.25
CA ALA A 302 2.68 31.03 -4.87
C ALA A 302 3.61 32.24 -4.68
N GLU A 303 3.65 32.79 -3.46
CA GLU A 303 4.45 33.97 -3.15
C GLU A 303 5.92 33.75 -3.53
N GLY A 304 6.53 34.74 -4.21
CA GLY A 304 7.92 34.66 -4.67
C GLY A 304 8.16 33.84 -5.94
N HIS A 305 7.13 33.27 -6.56
CA HIS A 305 7.25 32.48 -7.78
C HIS A 305 6.67 33.19 -9.03
N ASP A 306 7.39 33.09 -10.14
CA ASP A 306 6.86 33.42 -11.48
C ASP A 306 6.05 32.22 -12.00
N GLY A 307 4.73 32.38 -12.08
CA GLY A 307 3.84 31.31 -12.52
C GLY A 307 4.07 30.82 -13.94
N ALA A 308 4.42 31.72 -14.87
CA ALA A 308 4.67 31.34 -16.26
C ALA A 308 5.97 30.56 -16.38
N ALA A 309 7.02 30.98 -15.66
CA ALA A 309 8.27 30.25 -15.58
C ALA A 309 8.07 28.86 -14.96
N ARG A 310 7.35 28.77 -13.83
CA ARG A 310 7.10 27.49 -13.15
C ARG A 310 6.22 26.55 -13.94
N ALA A 311 5.24 27.06 -14.67
CA ALA A 311 4.45 26.24 -15.61
C ALA A 311 5.32 25.67 -16.75
N LYS A 312 6.28 26.44 -17.27
CA LYS A 312 7.23 25.97 -18.30
C LYS A 312 8.19 24.91 -17.74
N GLU A 313 8.67 25.08 -16.52
CA GLU A 313 9.50 24.07 -15.84
C GLU A 313 8.71 22.78 -15.57
N ALA A 314 7.45 22.89 -15.15
CA ALA A 314 6.58 21.74 -14.90
C ALA A 314 6.34 20.93 -16.18
N GLU A 315 6.04 21.61 -17.30
CA GLU A 315 5.93 21.00 -18.63
C GLU A 315 7.18 20.20 -19.00
N ALA A 316 8.37 20.77 -18.79
CA ALA A 316 9.63 20.09 -19.10
C ALA A 316 9.85 18.85 -18.23
N GLU A 317 9.48 18.89 -16.93
CA GLU A 317 9.58 17.72 -16.05
C GLU A 317 8.56 16.63 -16.41
N PHE A 318 7.32 16.97 -16.79
CA PHE A 318 6.35 15.98 -17.28
C PHE A 318 6.83 15.28 -18.55
N GLN A 319 7.35 16.05 -19.51
CA GLN A 319 7.89 15.49 -20.76
C GLN A 319 9.11 14.60 -20.49
N ALA A 320 10.03 15.03 -19.63
CA ALA A 320 11.19 14.23 -19.25
C ALA A 320 10.79 12.94 -18.51
N ALA A 321 9.81 12.99 -17.60
CA ALA A 321 9.28 11.81 -16.92
C ALA A 321 8.69 10.80 -17.92
N CYS A 322 7.92 11.27 -18.91
CA CYS A 322 7.39 10.41 -19.98
C CYS A 322 8.52 9.75 -20.79
N GLY A 323 9.58 10.50 -21.10
CA GLY A 323 10.77 9.96 -21.77
C GLY A 323 11.46 8.87 -20.95
N ASP A 324 11.63 9.09 -19.64
CA ASP A 324 12.24 8.12 -18.74
C ASP A 324 11.38 6.83 -18.63
N PHE A 325 10.06 6.95 -18.52
CA PHE A 325 9.17 5.77 -18.51
C PHE A 325 9.21 4.98 -19.82
N LEU A 326 9.32 5.66 -20.97
CA LEU A 326 9.49 4.99 -22.26
C LEU A 326 10.80 4.19 -22.31
N VAL A 327 11.90 4.75 -21.80
CA VAL A 327 13.19 4.04 -21.73
C VAL A 327 13.05 2.77 -20.89
N VAL A 328 12.43 2.85 -19.71
CA VAL A 328 12.19 1.67 -18.86
C VAL A 328 11.33 0.63 -19.56
N LEU A 329 10.21 1.03 -20.17
CA LEU A 329 9.30 0.10 -20.85
C LEU A 329 9.93 -0.66 -22.02
N ASN A 330 10.93 -0.07 -22.67
CA ASN A 330 11.68 -0.72 -23.75
C ASN A 330 12.70 -1.74 -23.23
N GLN A 331 13.02 -1.72 -21.94
CA GLN A 331 13.90 -2.68 -21.28
C GLN A 331 13.13 -3.84 -20.62
N LEU A 332 11.86 -3.62 -20.28
CA LEU A 332 10.99 -4.65 -19.72
C LEU A 332 10.48 -5.60 -20.81
N PRO A 333 10.29 -6.90 -20.51
CA PRO A 333 9.74 -7.86 -21.45
C PRO A 333 8.36 -7.41 -21.97
N GLU A 334 8.07 -7.70 -23.24
CA GLU A 334 6.74 -7.49 -23.80
C GLU A 334 5.76 -8.51 -23.22
N GLU A 335 4.60 -8.03 -22.80
CA GLU A 335 3.51 -8.87 -22.33
C GLU A 335 2.44 -8.98 -23.42
N PRO A 336 1.87 -10.17 -23.64
CA PRO A 336 0.73 -10.29 -24.55
C PRO A 336 -0.41 -9.40 -24.03
N PRO A 337 -1.13 -8.69 -24.91
CA PRO A 337 -2.22 -7.83 -24.49
C PRO A 337 -3.22 -8.65 -23.68
N LYS A 338 -3.43 -8.27 -22.41
CA LYS A 338 -4.49 -8.86 -21.58
C LYS A 338 -5.79 -8.71 -22.36
N ALA A 339 -6.46 -9.82 -22.65
CA ALA A 339 -7.71 -9.81 -23.40
C ALA A 339 -8.65 -8.80 -22.74
N ALA A 340 -8.99 -7.73 -23.48
CA ALA A 340 -9.95 -6.75 -23.02
C ALA A 340 -11.22 -7.53 -22.63
N LYS A 341 -11.63 -7.43 -21.37
CA LYS A 341 -13.03 -7.76 -21.03
C LYS A 341 -13.88 -6.92 -21.98
N ALA A 342 -14.71 -7.61 -22.77
CA ALA A 342 -15.38 -7.12 -23.97
C ALA A 342 -15.49 -5.60 -24.08
N GLU A 343 -14.84 -5.09 -25.12
CA GLU A 343 -14.90 -3.72 -25.61
C GLU A 343 -16.35 -3.28 -25.84
N GLU A 344 -16.85 -2.33 -25.03
CA GLU A 344 -17.89 -1.41 -25.50
C GLU A 344 -17.21 -0.15 -26.04
N ALA A 345 -17.13 -0.06 -27.36
CA ALA A 345 -16.63 1.10 -28.09
C ALA A 345 -17.63 2.29 -28.02
N PRO A 346 -17.20 3.54 -28.26
CA PRO A 346 -17.34 4.62 -27.30
C PRO A 346 -18.47 5.59 -27.62
N ALA A 347 -18.93 6.33 -26.60
CA ALA A 347 -19.53 7.64 -26.80
C ALA A 347 -19.08 8.60 -25.70
N ILE A 348 -18.41 9.68 -26.10
CA ILE A 348 -18.20 10.89 -25.29
C ILE A 348 -19.54 11.64 -25.09
N ALA A 349 -20.69 11.00 -25.30
CA ALA A 349 -22.00 11.60 -25.18
C ALA A 349 -22.85 10.80 -24.18
N ALA A 350 -23.27 11.51 -23.13
CA ALA A 350 -24.22 11.09 -22.09
C ALA A 350 -23.71 10.12 -21.01
N ILE A 351 -23.07 10.67 -19.97
CA ILE A 351 -23.10 10.08 -18.62
C ILE A 351 -24.07 10.93 -17.79
N ALA A 352 -25.36 10.57 -17.82
CA ALA A 352 -26.38 11.09 -16.93
C ALA A 352 -26.88 9.97 -16.02
N ALA A 353 -26.79 10.24 -14.70
CA ALA A 353 -27.52 9.61 -13.59
C ALA A 353 -27.48 8.06 -13.46
N ALA A 354 -26.56 7.57 -12.62
CA ALA A 354 -26.73 6.31 -11.89
C ALA A 354 -26.05 6.40 -10.50
N PRO A 355 -26.63 5.83 -9.43
CA PRO A 355 -26.14 5.97 -8.07
C PRO A 355 -24.86 5.16 -7.85
N ALA A 356 -23.91 5.77 -7.14
CA ALA A 356 -22.58 5.26 -6.90
C ALA A 356 -22.56 4.10 -5.91
N THR A 357 -21.89 3.01 -6.27
CA THR A 357 -21.35 2.02 -5.33
C THR A 357 -19.83 2.06 -5.39
N ALA A 358 -19.20 2.08 -4.22
CA ALA A 358 -17.82 2.49 -4.01
C ALA A 358 -16.75 1.55 -4.61
N THR A 359 -15.73 2.13 -5.22
CA THR A 359 -14.44 1.51 -5.58
C THR A 359 -13.37 2.61 -5.45
N PRO A 360 -12.18 2.33 -4.87
CA PRO A 360 -11.20 3.38 -4.58
C PRO A 360 -10.66 4.03 -5.86
N PRO A 361 -10.26 5.33 -5.80
CA PRO A 361 -9.77 6.05 -6.97
C PRO A 361 -8.43 5.49 -7.48
N ILE A 362 -8.12 5.63 -8.78
CA ILE A 362 -6.85 5.23 -9.43
C ILE A 362 -5.61 5.68 -8.64
N THR A 363 -5.69 6.82 -7.93
CA THR A 363 -4.63 7.34 -7.07
C THR A 363 -4.26 6.45 -5.89
N ALA A 364 -5.13 5.54 -5.43
CA ALA A 364 -4.84 4.61 -4.34
C ALA A 364 -3.85 3.51 -4.75
N LEU A 365 -3.83 3.12 -6.04
CA LEU A 365 -2.83 2.18 -6.59
C LEU A 365 -1.43 2.79 -6.60
N ALA A 366 -1.30 4.11 -6.73
CA ALA A 366 -0.01 4.80 -6.72
C ALA A 366 0.62 4.93 -5.32
N VAL A 367 -0.16 4.84 -4.25
CA VAL A 367 0.35 4.90 -2.87
C VAL A 367 0.96 3.56 -2.43
N GLN A 368 0.43 2.44 -2.93
CA GLN A 368 1.01 1.10 -2.69
C GLN A 368 2.31 0.85 -3.48
N ALA A 369 2.57 1.63 -4.52
CA ALA A 369 3.76 1.50 -5.36
C ALA A 369 5.10 1.86 -4.67
N GLY A 370 5.07 2.35 -3.42
CA GLY A 370 6.27 2.57 -2.62
C GLY A 370 6.69 1.39 -1.75
N GLU A 371 5.86 0.35 -1.65
CA GLU A 371 6.03 -0.73 -0.65
C GLU A 371 6.11 -2.14 -1.25
N ALA A 372 6.00 -2.31 -2.56
CA ALA A 372 6.09 -3.63 -3.20
C ALA A 372 7.07 -3.61 -4.38
N GLY A 373 8.27 -4.14 -4.13
CA GLY A 373 9.28 -4.43 -5.13
C GLY A 373 9.97 -5.73 -4.74
N GLU A 374 9.29 -6.86 -4.93
CA GLU A 374 9.89 -8.19 -4.88
C GLU A 374 9.51 -8.90 -6.19
N ALA A 375 10.49 -9.09 -7.07
CA ALA A 375 10.36 -9.86 -8.30
C ALA A 375 11.20 -11.15 -8.16
N GLY A 376 10.53 -12.27 -7.95
CA GLY A 376 11.15 -13.61 -7.97
C GLY A 376 10.63 -14.43 -9.14
N GLN A 377 11.52 -14.87 -10.03
CA GLN A 377 11.21 -15.73 -11.17
C GLN A 377 11.84 -17.12 -10.97
N LYS A 378 11.06 -18.21 -10.98
CA LYS A 378 11.31 -19.42 -11.79
C LYS A 378 10.23 -20.50 -11.71
N ALA A 379 10.25 -21.31 -12.76
CA ALA A 379 9.22 -22.22 -13.27
C ALA A 379 9.17 -23.61 -12.63
N GLY A 380 8.01 -24.26 -12.79
CA GLY A 380 7.81 -25.71 -12.68
C GLY A 380 6.34 -26.08 -12.96
N GLU A 381 6.09 -26.76 -14.08
CA GLU A 381 4.75 -27.20 -14.54
C GLU A 381 4.12 -28.23 -13.60
N ALA A 382 2.89 -27.96 -13.17
CA ALA A 382 1.86 -28.97 -12.97
C ALA A 382 0.48 -28.31 -13.10
N ASP A 383 -0.38 -28.93 -13.91
CA ASP A 383 -1.71 -28.50 -14.35
C ASP A 383 -2.59 -28.00 -13.19
N ALA A 384 -2.80 -26.68 -13.08
CA ALA A 384 -3.68 -26.04 -12.10
C ALA A 384 -4.16 -24.67 -12.62
N GLU A 385 -5.45 -24.37 -12.47
CA GLU A 385 -6.08 -23.11 -12.86
C GLU A 385 -5.28 -21.88 -12.36
N VAL A 386 -4.91 -21.01 -13.30
CA VAL A 386 -4.05 -19.83 -13.12
C VAL A 386 -4.64 -18.84 -12.08
N PRO A 387 -3.91 -18.48 -11.00
CA PRO A 387 -4.29 -17.42 -10.07
C PRO A 387 -4.37 -16.06 -10.77
N ALA A 388 -5.17 -15.12 -10.27
CA ALA A 388 -5.16 -13.75 -10.78
C ALA A 388 -3.76 -13.14 -10.59
N GLU A 389 -3.05 -12.91 -11.68
CA GLU A 389 -1.68 -12.36 -11.72
C GLU A 389 -1.59 -11.03 -10.95
N GLU A 390 -0.56 -10.91 -10.10
CA GLU A 390 -0.08 -9.62 -9.62
C GLU A 390 0.20 -8.69 -10.82
N PRO A 391 -0.05 -7.37 -10.70
CA PRO A 391 0.22 -6.45 -11.78
C PRO A 391 1.71 -6.48 -12.09
N SER A 392 2.04 -6.78 -13.35
CA SER A 392 3.43 -6.83 -13.79
C SER A 392 4.12 -5.48 -13.62
N MET A 393 5.46 -5.50 -13.54
CA MET A 393 6.26 -4.28 -13.54
C MET A 393 5.95 -3.40 -14.78
N ARG A 394 5.66 -4.03 -15.93
CA ARG A 394 5.24 -3.32 -17.15
C ARG A 394 3.91 -2.59 -16.94
N ALA A 395 2.91 -3.27 -16.40
CA ALA A 395 1.62 -2.67 -16.09
C ALA A 395 1.76 -1.52 -15.07
N GLN A 396 2.59 -1.70 -14.05
CA GLN A 396 2.88 -0.65 -13.06
C GLN A 396 3.49 0.61 -13.71
N VAL A 397 4.49 0.45 -14.58
CA VAL A 397 5.11 1.57 -15.29
C VAL A 397 4.10 2.28 -16.22
N LEU A 398 3.22 1.52 -16.89
CA LEU A 398 2.16 2.09 -17.71
C LEU A 398 1.17 2.93 -16.86
N VAL A 399 0.81 2.49 -15.66
CA VAL A 399 -0.02 3.29 -14.73
C VAL A 399 0.69 4.58 -14.33
N MET A 400 1.97 4.51 -13.96
CA MET A 400 2.75 5.70 -13.56
C MET A 400 2.89 6.70 -14.71
N TRP A 401 3.10 6.20 -15.92
CA TRP A 401 3.13 7.05 -17.12
C TRP A 401 1.75 7.65 -17.42
N GLY A 402 0.68 6.86 -17.33
CA GLY A 402 -0.70 7.35 -17.48
C GLY A 402 -1.02 8.48 -16.48
N ASN A 403 -0.63 8.32 -15.21
CA ASN A 403 -0.80 9.36 -14.19
C ASN A 403 -0.01 10.64 -14.52
N THR A 404 1.20 10.49 -15.04
CA THR A 404 2.03 11.62 -15.48
C THR A 404 1.36 12.40 -16.59
N LEU A 405 0.83 11.71 -17.60
CA LEU A 405 0.11 12.33 -18.72
C LEU A 405 -1.23 12.95 -18.28
N PHE A 406 -1.93 12.32 -17.33
CA PHE A 406 -3.18 12.83 -16.78
C PHE A 406 -2.97 14.14 -16.00
N GLU A 407 -1.97 14.22 -15.13
CA GLU A 407 -1.67 15.48 -14.43
C GLU A 407 -1.13 16.56 -15.40
N HIS A 408 -0.38 16.15 -16.42
CA HIS A 408 0.06 17.04 -17.47
C HIS A 408 -1.13 17.61 -18.28
N SER A 409 -2.15 16.78 -18.57
CA SER A 409 -3.38 17.24 -19.22
C SER A 409 -4.20 18.18 -18.32
N GLN A 410 -4.24 17.93 -17.00
CA GLN A 410 -4.87 18.82 -16.02
C GLN A 410 -4.20 20.21 -16.01
N MET A 411 -2.87 20.26 -15.98
CA MET A 411 -2.09 21.50 -16.06
C MET A 411 -2.37 22.24 -17.38
N SER A 412 -2.34 21.51 -18.50
CA SER A 412 -2.61 22.08 -19.83
C SER A 412 -4.02 22.66 -19.94
N ALA A 413 -5.02 21.98 -19.37
CA ALA A 413 -6.39 22.47 -19.29
C ALA A 413 -6.50 23.73 -18.42
N ARG A 414 -5.75 23.81 -17.31
CA ARG A 414 -5.69 25.01 -16.47
C ARG A 414 -5.13 26.23 -17.21
N LEU A 415 -4.15 26.00 -18.08
CA LEU A 415 -3.54 27.03 -18.92
C LEU A 415 -4.32 27.32 -20.21
N SER A 416 -5.51 26.73 -20.40
CA SER A 416 -6.30 26.83 -21.64
C SER A 416 -5.52 26.41 -22.90
N LYS A 417 -4.59 25.46 -22.76
CA LYS A 417 -3.82 24.84 -23.85
C LYS A 417 -4.51 23.56 -24.33
N ALA A 418 -4.01 22.97 -25.42
CA ALA A 418 -4.46 21.67 -25.89
C ALA A 418 -4.14 20.58 -24.84
N TRP A 419 -5.17 19.96 -24.27
CA TRP A 419 -5.04 18.95 -23.21
C TRP A 419 -5.61 17.58 -23.60
N ARG A 420 -6.54 17.51 -24.57
CA ARG A 420 -7.20 16.26 -24.98
C ARG A 420 -6.21 15.20 -25.48
N PRO A 421 -5.23 15.51 -26.35
CA PRO A 421 -4.27 14.48 -26.81
C PRO A 421 -3.45 13.85 -25.69
N LEU A 422 -3.10 14.64 -24.66
CA LEU A 422 -2.40 14.14 -23.47
C LEU A 422 -3.30 13.19 -22.67
N LEU A 423 -4.57 13.57 -22.46
CA LEU A 423 -5.54 12.75 -21.75
C LEU A 423 -5.87 11.45 -22.51
N ASP A 424 -6.04 11.52 -23.82
CA ASP A 424 -6.31 10.33 -24.66
C ASP A 424 -5.14 9.33 -24.57
N THR A 425 -3.91 9.85 -24.57
CA THR A 425 -2.71 9.02 -24.36
C THR A 425 -2.68 8.44 -22.95
N ALA A 426 -3.03 9.21 -21.91
CA ALA A 426 -3.11 8.72 -20.54
C ALA A 426 -4.10 7.54 -20.40
N ILE A 427 -5.29 7.69 -20.98
CA ILE A 427 -6.33 6.64 -21.00
C ILE A 427 -5.83 5.38 -21.72
N ALA A 428 -5.13 5.54 -22.85
CA ALA A 428 -4.53 4.41 -23.54
C ALA A 428 -3.54 3.67 -22.63
N LYS A 429 -2.68 4.39 -21.89
CA LYS A 429 -1.75 3.75 -20.92
C LYS A 429 -2.47 3.02 -19.79
N PHE A 430 -3.55 3.57 -19.25
CA PHE A 430 -4.34 2.87 -18.23
C PHE A 430 -5.02 1.60 -18.78
N ARG A 431 -5.50 1.64 -20.02
CA ARG A 431 -6.08 0.46 -20.69
C ARG A 431 -5.01 -0.61 -20.95
N ASP A 432 -3.85 -0.20 -21.47
CA ASP A 432 -2.71 -1.10 -21.70
C ASP A 432 -2.22 -1.75 -20.38
N ALA A 433 -2.33 -1.04 -19.26
CA ALA A 433 -2.03 -1.56 -17.93
C ALA A 433 -3.12 -2.49 -17.35
N GLY A 434 -4.27 -2.63 -18.01
CA GLY A 434 -5.39 -3.43 -17.52
C GLY A 434 -6.18 -2.78 -16.37
N CYS A 435 -6.13 -1.44 -16.23
CA CYS A 435 -6.96 -0.73 -15.24
C CYS A 435 -8.46 -0.92 -15.53
N ALA A 436 -9.28 -1.00 -14.48
CA ALA A 436 -10.72 -1.14 -14.65
C ALA A 436 -11.33 0.11 -15.29
N GLN A 437 -12.24 -0.07 -16.24
CA GLN A 437 -12.89 1.05 -16.93
C GLN A 437 -13.64 1.97 -15.96
N ALA A 438 -14.26 1.42 -14.91
CA ALA A 438 -14.92 2.21 -13.87
C ALA A 438 -13.98 3.19 -13.16
N ASP A 439 -12.72 2.79 -12.93
CA ASP A 439 -11.72 3.65 -12.29
C ASP A 439 -11.29 4.78 -13.25
N ILE A 440 -11.13 4.45 -14.53
CA ILE A 440 -10.82 5.42 -15.59
C ILE A 440 -11.95 6.46 -15.68
N ASP A 441 -13.20 6.00 -15.73
CA ASP A 441 -14.37 6.88 -15.79
C ASP A 441 -14.46 7.79 -14.56
N GLN A 442 -14.13 7.27 -13.38
CA GLN A 442 -14.12 8.05 -12.16
C GLN A 442 -13.03 9.13 -12.18
N ALA A 443 -11.84 8.85 -12.73
CA ALA A 443 -10.80 9.85 -12.92
C ALA A 443 -11.19 10.93 -13.96
N LEU A 444 -11.92 10.57 -15.01
CA LEU A 444 -12.38 11.53 -16.02
C LEU A 444 -13.41 12.53 -15.48
N LYS A 445 -14.29 12.11 -14.56
CA LYS A 445 -15.29 13.01 -13.93
C LYS A 445 -14.65 14.18 -13.19
N VAL A 446 -13.41 14.02 -12.74
CA VAL A 446 -12.69 14.99 -11.91
C VAL A 446 -11.62 15.75 -12.70
N HIS A 447 -11.42 15.40 -13.97
CA HIS A 447 -10.56 16.13 -14.89
C HIS A 447 -11.17 17.50 -15.24
N ARG A 448 -10.44 18.59 -14.98
CA ARG A 448 -10.92 19.98 -15.14
C ARG A 448 -11.37 20.27 -16.57
N GLY A 449 -10.59 19.84 -17.55
CA GLY A 449 -10.92 20.03 -18.96
C GLY A 449 -12.21 19.30 -19.38
N VAL A 450 -12.47 18.13 -18.81
CA VAL A 450 -13.67 17.33 -19.10
C VAL A 450 -14.88 17.97 -18.45
N ARG A 451 -14.77 18.35 -17.17
CA ARG A 451 -15.82 19.08 -16.45
C ARG A 451 -16.25 20.37 -17.17
N ALA A 452 -15.27 21.19 -17.58
CA ALA A 452 -15.55 22.43 -18.28
C ALA A 452 -16.24 22.22 -19.63
N ALA A 453 -15.88 21.16 -20.37
CA ALA A 453 -16.55 20.80 -21.62
C ALA A 453 -18.00 20.36 -21.40
N ASN A 454 -18.24 19.49 -20.41
CA ASN A 454 -19.58 18.99 -20.09
C ASN A 454 -20.52 20.11 -19.58
N GLU A 455 -19.99 21.06 -18.80
CA GLU A 455 -20.73 22.25 -18.35
C GLU A 455 -21.10 23.21 -19.49
N ALA A 456 -20.29 23.26 -20.55
CA ALA A 456 -20.58 24.07 -21.73
C ALA A 456 -21.64 23.40 -22.63
N GLU A 457 -21.68 22.07 -22.68
CA GLU A 457 -22.67 21.30 -23.42
C GLU A 457 -24.04 21.29 -22.74
N SER A 458 -24.12 21.22 -21.40
CA SER A 458 -25.40 21.28 -20.68
C SER A 458 -26.09 22.64 -20.69
N LYS A 459 -25.38 23.70 -21.12
CA LYS A 459 -25.89 25.06 -21.29
C LYS A 459 -26.33 25.37 -22.73
N LYS A 460 -26.10 24.45 -23.66
CA LYS A 460 -26.63 24.49 -25.03
C LYS A 460 -27.91 23.68 -25.12
#